data_AF-A0A4U1IY49-F1
#
_entry.id   AF-A0A4U1IY49-F1
#
_cell.length_a   1.000
_cell.length_b   1.000
_cell.length_c   1.000
_cell.angle_alpha   90.00
_cell.angle_beta   90.00
_cell.angle_gamma   90.00
#
_symmetry.space_group_name_H-M   'P 1'
#
loop_
_entity.id
_entity.type
_entity.pdbx_description
1 polymer ?
#
loop_
_entity_poly.entity_id
_entity_poly.type
_entity_poly.pdbx_seq_one_letter_code
_entity_poly.pdbx_strand_id
1 'polypeptide(L)'
;MKTRATLTCMLFVALAGCLDGYGTGTGAPTATSPDPQSLRGDALPTGAVSFFKKLACPEGWKPYEPAVGRTIVAASETLPSGEVVGEPLSSQEEREHSHALGASVEIPAVSYVGAPGGGNSGVGQAGAVSFATTSEPASADTPYVQLLACKKHEESVPRPTPLPSRMLMFFDLEKCPEGWKPAEGTAGRLLVGLPKDAPADQTFGGDPFTSPELRSHGHAFSSAVETPSHGIGLAGGCCGGGYAMQGTYEFASMTEPSEVDIPMLVLLQCEKE
;
A
#
# COMPACT_ATOMS: atom_id res chain seq x y z
N MET A 1 27.79 25.28 5.69
CA MET A 1 27.37 25.80 7.01
C MET A 1 26.82 27.21 6.84
N LYS A 2 25.49 27.36 6.83
CA LYS A 2 24.80 28.65 6.90
C LYS A 2 23.59 28.46 7.81
N THR A 3 23.75 28.88 9.05
CA THR A 3 22.76 28.81 10.13
C THR A 3 21.74 29.93 9.91
N ARG A 4 20.48 29.60 9.69
CA ARG A 4 19.36 30.56 9.80
C ARG A 4 18.56 30.21 11.04
N ALA A 5 18.63 31.09 12.03
CA ALA A 5 17.82 31.06 13.23
C ALA A 5 16.40 31.53 12.88
N THR A 6 15.40 30.72 13.18
CA THR A 6 14.00 31.09 13.02
C THR A 6 13.42 31.45 14.39
N LEU A 7 12.92 32.68 14.46
CA LEU A 7 12.40 33.35 15.64
C LEU A 7 11.04 32.75 16.04
N THR A 8 10.96 32.21 17.26
CA THR A 8 9.72 31.72 17.87
C THR A 8 8.90 32.92 18.39
N CYS A 9 7.69 33.11 17.87
CA CYS A 9 6.72 34.07 18.40
C CYS A 9 5.62 33.29 19.13
N MET A 10 5.69 33.27 20.48
CA MET A 10 4.61 32.73 21.32
C MET A 10 3.55 33.82 21.52
N LEU A 11 2.34 33.56 21.05
CA LEU A 11 1.18 34.40 21.32
C LEU A 11 0.41 33.81 22.54
N PHE A 12 0.50 34.49 23.68
CA PHE A 12 -0.35 34.23 24.84
C PHE A 12 -1.68 34.96 24.66
N VAL A 13 -2.79 34.22 24.59
CA VAL A 13 -4.14 34.79 24.73
C VAL A 13 -4.65 34.45 26.12
N ALA A 14 -4.68 35.46 26.99
CA ALA A 14 -5.40 35.40 28.26
C ALA A 14 -6.87 35.81 28.00
N LEU A 15 -7.82 34.93 28.34
CA LEU A 15 -9.24 35.25 28.40
C LEU A 15 -9.65 35.31 29.88
N ALA A 16 -9.92 36.53 30.33
CA ALA A 16 -10.47 36.84 31.64
C ALA A 16 -12.00 36.89 31.57
N GLY A 17 -12.64 36.27 32.58
CA GLY A 17 -13.80 36.79 33.30
C GLY A 17 -15.16 36.86 32.60
N CYS A 18 -16.13 36.13 33.16
CA CYS A 18 -17.34 36.72 33.73
C CYS A 18 -17.95 35.75 34.75
N LEU A 19 -17.83 36.12 36.04
CA LEU A 19 -18.69 35.69 37.14
C LEU A 19 -19.97 36.52 37.07
N ASP A 20 -21.14 35.89 37.20
CA ASP A 20 -22.28 36.41 37.94
C ASP A 20 -23.43 35.40 37.99
N GLY A 21 -24.18 35.44 39.09
CA GLY A 21 -25.53 34.84 39.16
C GLY A 21 -25.77 33.84 40.28
N TYR A 22 -25.76 34.30 41.54
CA TYR A 22 -26.41 33.60 42.65
C TYR A 22 -27.91 33.42 42.38
N GLY A 23 -28.38 32.17 42.39
CA GLY A 23 -29.80 31.81 42.41
C GLY A 23 -30.05 30.73 43.46
N THR A 24 -30.42 31.13 44.67
CA THR A 24 -30.91 30.24 45.73
C THR A 24 -32.36 29.84 45.42
N GLY A 25 -32.53 28.81 44.60
CA GLY A 25 -33.82 28.15 44.37
C GLY A 25 -33.90 26.85 45.15
N THR A 26 -34.53 26.87 46.33
CA THR A 26 -34.94 25.67 47.07
C THR A 26 -36.15 25.04 46.38
N GLY A 27 -35.90 24.25 45.33
CA GLY A 27 -36.88 23.37 44.71
C GLY A 27 -36.34 21.95 44.77
N ALA A 28 -36.89 21.12 45.65
CA ALA A 28 -36.60 19.68 45.65
C ALA A 28 -37.01 19.11 44.28
N PRO A 29 -36.12 18.44 43.53
CA PRO A 29 -36.52 17.78 42.32
C PRO A 29 -37.42 16.59 42.71
N THR A 30 -38.68 16.68 42.29
CA THR A 30 -39.57 15.53 42.10
C THR A 30 -38.80 14.42 41.41
N ALA A 31 -38.87 13.21 41.97
CA ALA A 31 -38.24 12.01 41.45
C ALA A 31 -38.41 11.93 39.93
N THR A 32 -37.30 12.19 39.23
CA THR A 32 -37.18 11.95 37.80
C THR A 32 -37.55 10.48 37.58
N SER A 33 -38.50 10.24 36.68
CA SER A 33 -38.63 8.95 35.99
C SER A 33 -37.22 8.39 35.75
N PRO A 34 -36.93 7.09 35.98
CA PRO A 34 -35.64 6.55 35.57
C PRO A 34 -35.41 6.99 34.12
N ASP A 35 -34.38 7.81 33.93
CA ASP A 35 -33.85 8.13 32.62
C ASP A 35 -33.72 6.77 31.94
N PRO A 36 -34.39 6.49 30.81
CA PRO A 36 -34.22 5.22 30.13
C PRO A 36 -32.73 5.14 29.90
N GLN A 37 -32.04 4.27 30.67
CA GLN A 37 -30.60 4.13 30.62
C GLN A 37 -30.29 4.07 29.14
N SER A 38 -29.70 5.13 28.60
CA SER A 38 -29.28 5.12 27.21
C SER A 38 -28.35 3.94 27.18
N LEU A 39 -28.80 2.81 26.60
CA LEU A 39 -28.02 1.58 26.60
C LEU A 39 -26.69 2.00 25.98
N ARG A 40 -25.63 2.11 26.80
CA ARG A 40 -24.30 2.53 26.35
C ARG A 40 -23.68 1.31 25.69
N GLY A 41 -22.86 1.51 24.66
CA GLY A 41 -22.28 0.43 23.87
C GLY A 41 -22.99 0.21 22.53
N ASP A 42 -22.89 -0.99 21.96
CA ASP A 42 -23.45 -1.33 20.64
C ASP A 42 -23.67 -2.85 20.57
N ALA A 43 -24.39 -3.29 19.53
CA ALA A 43 -24.73 -4.71 19.35
C ALA A 43 -23.60 -5.54 18.71
N LEU A 44 -22.42 -4.95 18.42
CA LEU A 44 -21.34 -5.68 17.77
C LEU A 44 -20.68 -6.62 18.80
N PRO A 45 -20.38 -7.88 18.42
CA PRO A 45 -19.72 -8.83 19.32
C PRO A 45 -18.30 -8.38 19.67
N THR A 46 -17.83 -8.78 20.86
CA THR A 46 -16.42 -8.68 21.24
C THR A 46 -15.54 -9.30 20.16
N GLY A 47 -14.42 -8.63 19.86
CA GLY A 47 -13.51 -9.07 18.81
C GLY A 47 -13.77 -8.43 17.44
N ALA A 48 -14.91 -7.76 17.24
CA ALA A 48 -15.15 -6.99 16.01
C ALA A 48 -14.08 -5.91 15.82
N VAL A 49 -13.60 -5.71 14.59
CA VAL A 49 -12.61 -4.70 14.20
C VAL A 49 -13.20 -3.78 13.15
N SER A 50 -13.11 -2.47 13.38
CA SER A 50 -13.62 -1.46 12.46
C SER A 50 -12.77 -0.20 12.45
N PHE A 51 -12.93 0.62 11.40
CA PHE A 51 -12.22 1.87 11.21
C PHE A 51 -13.07 3.06 11.63
N PHE A 52 -12.46 4.00 12.35
CA PHE A 52 -13.12 5.19 12.86
C PHE A 52 -12.41 6.47 12.40
N LYS A 53 -13.20 7.45 11.96
CA LYS A 53 -12.74 8.83 11.68
C LYS A 53 -12.63 9.65 12.97
N LYS A 54 -11.91 9.13 13.96
CA LYS A 54 -11.70 9.76 15.28
C LYS A 54 -10.28 9.47 15.78
N LEU A 55 -9.80 10.29 16.72
CA LEU A 55 -8.50 10.09 17.38
C LEU A 55 -8.53 9.08 18.52
N ALA A 56 -9.73 8.71 19.00
CA ALA A 56 -9.91 7.72 20.05
C ALA A 56 -11.08 6.80 19.69
N CYS A 57 -10.98 5.55 20.16
CA CYS A 57 -12.03 4.57 19.99
C CYS A 57 -13.28 4.94 20.82
N PRO A 58 -14.48 4.62 20.32
CA PRO A 58 -15.70 4.83 21.09
C PRO A 58 -15.75 3.96 22.35
N GLU A 59 -16.67 4.29 23.27
CA GLU A 59 -16.92 3.50 24.48
C GLU A 59 -17.18 2.01 24.12
N GLY A 60 -16.55 1.10 24.85
CA GLY A 60 -16.56 -0.34 24.58
C GLY A 60 -15.57 -0.83 23.53
N TRP A 61 -14.76 0.06 22.95
CA TRP A 61 -13.73 -0.25 21.96
C TRP A 61 -12.35 0.23 22.43
N LYS A 62 -11.30 -0.43 21.95
CA LYS A 62 -9.90 -0.05 22.22
C LYS A 62 -9.11 0.05 20.91
N PRO A 63 -8.07 0.89 20.83
CA PRO A 63 -7.17 0.91 19.69
C PRO A 63 -6.66 -0.48 19.39
N TYR A 64 -6.61 -0.84 18.11
CA TYR A 64 -6.18 -2.16 17.67
C TYR A 64 -4.76 -2.08 17.09
N GLU A 65 -3.77 -2.27 17.98
CA GLU A 65 -2.36 -2.09 17.66
C GLU A 65 -1.83 -2.91 16.47
N PRO A 66 -2.23 -4.18 16.26
CA PRO A 66 -1.77 -4.94 15.10
C PRO A 66 -2.09 -4.29 13.74
N ALA A 67 -3.17 -3.50 13.66
CA ALA A 67 -3.60 -2.84 12.44
C ALA A 67 -2.90 -1.48 12.18
N VAL A 68 -2.06 -1.00 13.10
CA VAL A 68 -1.37 0.29 12.93
C VAL A 68 -0.43 0.23 11.72
N GLY A 69 -0.65 1.15 10.78
CA GLY A 69 0.15 1.25 9.55
C GLY A 69 -0.14 0.16 8.52
N ARG A 70 -1.21 -0.62 8.67
CA ARG A 70 -1.52 -1.77 7.79
C ARG A 70 -2.90 -1.66 7.18
N THR A 71 -3.06 -2.17 5.96
CA THR A 71 -4.39 -2.44 5.40
C THR A 71 -4.94 -3.75 5.98
N ILE A 72 -6.26 -3.88 6.08
CA ILE A 72 -6.92 -5.12 6.54
C ILE A 72 -7.44 -5.88 5.33
N VAL A 73 -7.09 -7.17 5.24
CA VAL A 73 -7.55 -8.10 4.21
C VAL A 73 -8.36 -9.21 4.84
N ALA A 74 -9.41 -9.66 4.15
CA ALA A 74 -10.20 -10.79 4.61
C ALA A 74 -9.42 -12.10 4.50
N ALA A 75 -9.43 -12.88 5.57
CA ALA A 75 -8.85 -14.22 5.59
C ALA A 75 -9.48 -15.13 4.53
N SER A 76 -8.70 -16.12 4.08
CA SER A 76 -9.13 -17.20 3.22
C SER A 76 -8.62 -18.54 3.77
N GLU A 77 -9.02 -19.67 3.16
CA GLU A 77 -8.52 -20.98 3.59
C GLU A 77 -7.00 -21.09 3.52
N THR A 78 -6.38 -20.41 2.56
CA THR A 78 -4.93 -20.42 2.33
C THR A 78 -4.22 -19.19 2.90
N LEU A 79 -4.97 -18.19 3.38
CA LEU A 79 -4.47 -17.00 4.04
C LEU A 79 -5.14 -16.83 5.42
N PRO A 80 -4.58 -17.44 6.49
CA PRO A 80 -5.24 -17.52 7.78
C PRO A 80 -5.33 -16.16 8.50
N SER A 81 -6.37 -16.02 9.33
CA SER A 81 -6.53 -14.84 10.20
C SER A 81 -5.38 -14.71 11.20
N GLY A 82 -4.96 -13.48 11.47
CA GLY A 82 -3.85 -13.14 12.36
C GLY A 82 -2.51 -12.96 11.65
N GLU A 83 -2.42 -13.32 10.35
CA GLU A 83 -1.20 -13.17 9.58
C GLU A 83 -0.86 -11.69 9.35
N VAL A 84 0.41 -11.34 9.52
CA VAL A 84 0.95 -10.00 9.31
C VAL A 84 1.98 -10.05 8.20
N VAL A 85 1.82 -9.16 7.21
CA VAL A 85 2.68 -9.08 6.03
C VAL A 85 3.27 -7.69 5.92
N GLY A 86 4.56 -7.61 5.64
CA GLY A 86 5.28 -6.35 5.38
C GLY A 86 5.47 -5.47 6.62
N GLU A 87 6.29 -4.44 6.43
CA GLU A 87 6.58 -3.44 7.46
C GLU A 87 5.53 -2.33 7.49
N PRO A 88 5.02 -1.94 8.67
CA PRO A 88 3.91 -1.00 8.79
C PRO A 88 4.29 0.37 8.23
N LEU A 89 3.34 1.02 7.57
CA LEU A 89 3.50 2.38 7.11
C LEU A 89 3.54 3.35 8.29
N SER A 90 4.44 4.32 8.21
CA SER A 90 4.43 5.52 9.03
C SER A 90 3.24 6.43 8.67
N SER A 91 2.99 7.48 9.47
CA SER A 91 1.93 8.43 9.14
C SER A 91 2.24 9.16 7.82
N GLN A 92 1.29 9.14 6.88
CA GLN A 92 1.40 9.74 5.55
C GLN A 92 2.62 9.26 4.75
N GLU A 93 3.12 8.05 5.03
CA GLU A 93 4.21 7.44 4.28
C GLU A 93 3.79 7.11 2.85
N GLU A 94 4.57 7.57 1.89
CA GLU A 94 4.49 7.12 0.51
C GLU A 94 5.58 6.09 0.28
N ARG A 95 5.17 4.83 0.06
CA ARG A 95 6.12 3.73 -0.10
C ARG A 95 6.68 3.74 -1.52
N GLU A 96 7.99 3.89 -1.63
CA GLU A 96 8.73 3.77 -2.87
C GLU A 96 9.25 2.34 -3.05
N HIS A 97 9.45 1.93 -4.29
CA HIS A 97 10.11 0.68 -4.65
C HIS A 97 10.96 0.87 -5.90
N SER A 98 11.85 -0.09 -6.17
CA SER A 98 12.74 -0.09 -7.32
C SER A 98 12.76 -1.45 -8.00
N HIS A 99 13.23 -1.50 -9.23
CA HIS A 99 13.43 -2.75 -9.96
C HIS A 99 14.88 -2.91 -10.40
N ALA A 100 15.35 -4.16 -10.43
CA ALA A 100 16.54 -4.49 -11.20
C ALA A 100 16.21 -4.49 -12.70
N LEU A 101 17.13 -3.97 -13.49
CA LEU A 101 17.06 -3.92 -14.95
C LEU A 101 18.28 -4.61 -15.52
N GLY A 102 18.06 -5.41 -16.55
CA GLY A 102 19.12 -5.99 -17.35
C GLY A 102 18.70 -6.11 -18.80
N ALA A 103 19.64 -5.87 -19.71
CA ALA A 103 19.48 -6.27 -21.10
C ALA A 103 20.83 -6.58 -21.74
N SER A 104 20.77 -7.32 -22.84
CA SER A 104 21.91 -7.61 -23.72
C SER A 104 21.54 -7.21 -25.14
N VAL A 105 22.42 -6.46 -25.79
CA VAL A 105 22.24 -6.00 -27.17
C VAL A 105 23.38 -6.54 -28.01
N GLU A 106 23.04 -7.21 -29.11
CA GLU A 106 24.03 -7.69 -30.07
C GLU A 106 24.44 -6.56 -31.03
N ILE A 107 25.71 -6.19 -30.99
CA ILE A 107 26.28 -5.20 -31.91
C ILE A 107 26.89 -5.93 -33.12
N PRO A 108 26.39 -5.69 -34.36
CA PRO A 108 26.95 -6.28 -35.56
C PRO A 108 28.41 -5.92 -35.79
N ALA A 109 29.16 -6.86 -36.38
CA ALA A 109 30.54 -6.64 -36.77
C ALA A 109 30.66 -5.92 -38.12
N VAL A 110 31.63 -5.02 -38.22
CA VAL A 110 32.13 -4.45 -39.48
C VAL A 110 33.60 -4.80 -39.67
N SER A 111 34.06 -4.84 -40.92
CA SER A 111 35.46 -5.12 -41.30
C SER A 111 35.96 -4.14 -42.34
N TYR A 112 37.24 -3.78 -42.28
CA TYR A 112 37.87 -2.76 -43.13
C TYR A 112 39.13 -3.28 -43.82
N VAL A 113 39.29 -2.90 -45.09
CA VAL A 113 40.54 -3.12 -45.85
C VAL A 113 41.61 -2.17 -45.34
N GLY A 114 42.82 -2.66 -45.12
CA GLY A 114 43.96 -1.82 -44.70
C GLY A 114 44.02 -1.55 -43.20
N ALA A 115 43.18 -2.22 -42.39
CA ALA A 115 43.32 -2.35 -40.94
C ALA A 115 43.97 -3.67 -40.43
N PRO A 116 44.84 -4.40 -41.15
CA PRO A 116 45.32 -5.73 -40.73
C PRO A 116 46.45 -5.72 -39.68
N GLY A 117 46.57 -4.68 -38.84
CA GLY A 117 47.69 -4.48 -37.92
C GLY A 117 47.27 -4.10 -36.50
N GLY A 118 48.11 -4.44 -35.51
CA GLY A 118 47.98 -3.94 -34.14
C GLY A 118 48.07 -2.41 -34.09
N GLY A 119 47.31 -1.79 -33.19
CA GLY A 119 47.17 -0.32 -33.09
C GLY A 119 45.71 0.18 -33.07
N ASN A 120 44.75 -0.68 -33.42
CA ASN A 120 43.31 -0.37 -33.38
C ASN A 120 42.67 -0.76 -32.03
N SER A 121 43.41 -0.73 -30.93
CA SER A 121 42.88 -1.11 -29.60
C SER A 121 41.93 -0.07 -28.99
N GLY A 122 41.75 1.07 -29.65
CA GLY A 122 40.87 2.15 -29.20
C GLY A 122 39.47 2.17 -29.81
N VAL A 123 39.13 1.21 -30.69
CA VAL A 123 37.80 1.13 -31.31
C VAL A 123 36.92 0.08 -30.63
N GLY A 124 35.61 0.29 -30.65
CA GLY A 124 34.64 -0.64 -30.06
C GLY A 124 34.67 -2.02 -30.72
N GLN A 125 34.41 -3.05 -29.92
CA GLN A 125 34.30 -4.44 -30.37
C GLN A 125 32.82 -4.81 -30.61
N ALA A 126 32.56 -5.57 -31.66
CA ALA A 126 31.24 -6.15 -31.93
C ALA A 126 30.92 -7.31 -30.98
N GLY A 127 29.63 -7.67 -30.91
CA GLY A 127 29.09 -8.73 -30.06
C GLY A 127 28.15 -8.21 -28.97
N ALA A 128 27.86 -9.07 -28.00
CA ALA A 128 26.96 -8.78 -26.89
C ALA A 128 27.49 -7.66 -26.00
N VAL A 129 26.71 -6.60 -25.86
CA VAL A 129 26.88 -5.59 -24.82
C VAL A 129 25.74 -5.75 -23.83
N SER A 130 26.10 -6.16 -22.61
CA SER A 130 25.16 -6.29 -21.50
C SER A 130 25.29 -5.11 -20.55
N PHE A 131 24.17 -4.71 -19.97
CA PHE A 131 24.16 -3.82 -18.81
C PHE A 131 23.23 -4.38 -17.74
N ALA A 132 23.52 -4.03 -16.50
CA ALA A 132 22.68 -4.27 -15.35
C ALA A 132 22.68 -3.02 -14.47
N THR A 133 21.51 -2.61 -14.00
CA THR A 133 21.34 -1.47 -13.10
C THR A 133 20.08 -1.67 -12.26
N THR A 134 19.84 -0.77 -11.32
CA THR A 134 18.57 -0.66 -10.58
C THR A 134 17.93 0.67 -10.95
N SER A 135 16.59 0.71 -11.02
CA SER A 135 15.88 1.98 -11.19
C SER A 135 16.07 2.82 -9.93
N GLU A 136 15.91 4.13 -10.05
CA GLU A 136 15.69 4.94 -8.86
C GLU A 136 14.41 4.48 -8.15
N PRO A 137 14.34 4.59 -6.82
CA PRO A 137 13.10 4.39 -6.09
C PRO A 137 11.99 5.31 -6.61
N ALA A 138 10.79 4.77 -6.76
CA ALA A 138 9.62 5.51 -7.19
C ALA A 138 8.37 5.07 -6.43
N SER A 139 7.48 6.03 -6.19
CA SER A 139 6.17 5.79 -5.61
C SER A 139 5.29 4.96 -6.55
N ALA A 140 4.41 4.16 -5.95
CA ALA A 140 3.30 3.52 -6.66
C ALA A 140 2.05 4.42 -6.76
N ASP A 141 2.13 5.68 -6.31
CA ASP A 141 1.02 6.65 -6.23
C ASP A 141 -0.26 6.04 -5.61
N THR A 142 -0.11 5.13 -4.66
CA THR A 142 -1.24 4.38 -4.11
C THR A 142 -2.07 5.30 -3.20
N PRO A 143 -3.32 5.64 -3.57
CA PRO A 143 -4.13 6.51 -2.73
C PRO A 143 -4.67 5.74 -1.53
N TYR A 144 -4.40 6.23 -0.32
CA TYR A 144 -4.94 5.63 0.90
C TYR A 144 -5.38 6.70 1.92
N VAL A 145 -6.18 6.27 2.90
CA VAL A 145 -6.61 7.10 4.03
C VAL A 145 -6.19 6.43 5.34
N GLN A 146 -5.65 7.22 6.27
CA GLN A 146 -5.29 6.74 7.60
C GLN A 146 -6.48 6.89 8.54
N LEU A 147 -7.00 5.78 9.05
CA LEU A 147 -8.12 5.73 9.98
C LEU A 147 -7.71 4.94 11.23
N LEU A 148 -8.28 5.30 12.38
CA LEU A 148 -8.06 4.56 13.61
C LEU A 148 -8.79 3.22 13.54
N ALA A 149 -8.04 2.12 13.54
CA ALA A 149 -8.59 0.79 13.75
C ALA A 149 -8.88 0.57 15.23
N CYS A 150 -10.10 0.15 15.55
CA CYS A 150 -10.51 -0.19 16.90
C CYS A 150 -11.05 -1.61 16.95
N LYS A 151 -10.77 -2.30 18.06
CA LYS A 151 -11.32 -3.62 18.39
C LYS A 151 -12.35 -3.49 19.50
N LYS A 152 -13.51 -4.12 19.32
CA LYS A 152 -14.56 -4.25 20.34
C LYS A 152 -14.03 -5.09 21.49
N HIS A 153 -14.10 -4.55 22.69
CA HIS A 153 -13.58 -5.21 23.89
C HIS A 153 -14.67 -5.54 24.91
N GLU A 154 -15.70 -4.71 25.01
CA GLU A 154 -16.85 -4.96 25.88
C GLU A 154 -17.88 -5.87 25.21
N GLU A 155 -18.69 -6.53 26.03
CA GLU A 155 -19.79 -7.39 25.58
C GLU A 155 -20.80 -6.62 24.71
N SER A 156 -21.46 -7.35 23.81
CA SER A 156 -22.50 -6.77 22.98
C SER A 156 -23.70 -6.38 23.84
N VAL A 157 -24.24 -5.20 23.56
CA VAL A 157 -25.43 -4.69 24.23
C VAL A 157 -26.61 -4.81 23.26
N PRO A 158 -27.61 -5.66 23.57
CA PRO A 158 -28.78 -5.83 22.71
C PRO A 158 -29.44 -4.50 22.38
N ARG A 159 -29.77 -4.31 21.10
CA ARG A 159 -30.48 -3.13 20.62
C ARG A 159 -31.90 -3.51 20.17
N PRO A 160 -32.90 -2.62 20.34
CA PRO A 160 -34.25 -2.86 19.83
C PRO A 160 -34.27 -3.12 18.32
N THR A 161 -33.36 -2.48 17.58
CA THR A 161 -33.12 -2.74 16.16
C THR A 161 -31.97 -3.73 16.03
N PRO A 162 -32.18 -4.93 15.45
CA PRO A 162 -31.11 -5.88 15.23
C PRO A 162 -30.09 -5.33 14.22
N LEU A 163 -28.89 -5.90 14.24
CA LEU A 163 -27.90 -5.64 13.20
C LEU A 163 -28.48 -6.08 11.83
N PRO A 164 -28.22 -5.32 10.75
CA PRO A 164 -28.70 -5.71 9.43
C PRO A 164 -28.18 -7.08 9.01
N SER A 165 -29.06 -7.90 8.44
CA SER A 165 -28.67 -9.12 7.74
C SER A 165 -27.67 -8.79 6.63
N ARG A 166 -26.71 -9.70 6.40
CA ARG A 166 -25.62 -9.55 5.43
C ARG A 166 -24.63 -8.42 5.70
N MET A 167 -24.67 -7.84 6.91
CA MET A 167 -23.63 -6.91 7.31
C MET A 167 -22.29 -7.64 7.44
N LEU A 168 -21.25 -7.10 6.82
CA LEU A 168 -19.89 -7.62 6.90
C LEU A 168 -19.12 -6.95 8.04
N MET A 169 -18.34 -7.72 8.78
CA MET A 169 -17.49 -7.22 9.86
C MET A 169 -16.21 -8.06 9.96
N PHE A 170 -15.08 -7.39 10.19
CA PHE A 170 -13.83 -8.08 10.50
C PHE A 170 -13.81 -8.46 11.97
N PHE A 171 -13.19 -9.60 12.28
CA PHE A 171 -13.04 -10.10 13.63
C PHE A 171 -11.59 -10.54 13.86
N ASP A 172 -11.05 -10.16 15.00
CA ASP A 172 -9.82 -10.73 15.55
C ASP A 172 -10.20 -11.93 16.43
N LEU A 173 -10.68 -12.99 15.76
CA LEU A 173 -11.17 -14.26 16.30
C LEU A 173 -10.84 -15.39 15.31
N GLU A 174 -10.76 -16.63 15.80
CA GLU A 174 -10.57 -17.81 14.95
C GLU A 174 -11.83 -18.26 14.21
N LYS A 175 -13.01 -17.92 14.75
CA LYS A 175 -14.32 -18.33 14.22
C LYS A 175 -15.33 -17.19 14.35
N CYS A 176 -16.33 -17.20 13.47
CA CYS A 176 -17.39 -16.22 13.52
C CYS A 176 -18.22 -16.38 14.82
N PRO A 177 -18.60 -15.27 15.48
CA PRO A 177 -19.49 -15.32 16.64
C PRO A 177 -20.87 -15.90 16.30
N GLU A 178 -21.65 -16.23 17.33
CA GLU A 178 -23.02 -16.70 17.15
C GLU A 178 -23.88 -15.71 16.33
N GLY A 179 -24.65 -16.23 15.36
CA GLY A 179 -25.45 -15.43 14.43
C GLY A 179 -24.63 -14.80 13.31
N TRP A 180 -23.38 -15.22 13.12
CA TRP A 180 -22.51 -14.82 12.03
C TRP A 180 -21.89 -16.06 11.37
N LYS A 181 -21.60 -15.96 10.08
CA LYS A 181 -20.93 -17.00 9.29
C LYS A 181 -19.75 -16.41 8.51
N PRO A 182 -18.78 -17.22 8.05
CA PRO A 182 -17.70 -16.74 7.19
C PRO A 182 -18.22 -16.03 5.95
N ALA A 183 -17.59 -14.91 5.58
CA ALA A 183 -17.90 -14.17 4.37
C ALA A 183 -17.08 -14.70 3.17
N GLU A 184 -17.58 -15.74 2.51
CA GLU A 184 -16.82 -16.43 1.45
C GLU A 184 -16.54 -15.55 0.22
N GLY A 185 -17.46 -14.63 -0.13
CA GLY A 185 -17.35 -13.79 -1.32
C GLY A 185 -16.20 -12.77 -1.30
N THR A 186 -15.65 -12.50 -0.12
CA THR A 186 -14.59 -11.50 0.10
C THR A 186 -13.25 -12.10 0.48
N ALA A 187 -13.17 -13.43 0.63
CA ALA A 187 -11.98 -14.13 1.08
C ALA A 187 -10.74 -13.77 0.22
N GLY A 188 -9.67 -13.34 0.89
CA GLY A 188 -8.42 -12.92 0.25
C GLY A 188 -8.56 -11.64 -0.59
N ARG A 189 -9.57 -10.80 -0.38
CA ARG A 189 -9.77 -9.57 -1.16
C ARG A 189 -9.75 -8.33 -0.29
N LEU A 190 -9.26 -7.24 -0.89
CA LEU A 190 -9.44 -5.89 -0.36
C LEU A 190 -10.85 -5.41 -0.68
N LEU A 191 -11.50 -4.80 0.30
CA LEU A 191 -12.83 -4.24 0.13
C LEU A 191 -12.73 -2.79 -0.33
N VAL A 192 -13.52 -2.44 -1.33
CA VAL A 192 -13.70 -1.05 -1.78
C VAL A 192 -15.14 -0.63 -1.57
N GLY A 193 -15.35 0.64 -1.25
CA GLY A 193 -16.69 1.20 -1.13
C GLY A 193 -17.46 1.08 -2.45
N LEU A 194 -18.75 0.78 -2.36
CA LEU A 194 -19.61 0.63 -3.54
C LEU A 194 -19.63 1.93 -4.36
N PRO A 195 -19.20 1.92 -5.64
CA PRO A 195 -19.34 3.08 -6.50
C PRO A 195 -20.82 3.43 -6.69
N LYS A 196 -21.09 4.72 -6.95
CA LYS A 196 -22.46 5.18 -7.20
C LYS A 196 -23.09 4.38 -8.34
N ASP A 197 -24.31 3.90 -8.12
CA ASP A 197 -25.12 3.14 -9.07
C ASP A 197 -24.53 1.78 -9.52
N ALA A 198 -23.45 1.31 -8.88
CA ALA A 198 -22.87 0.00 -9.16
C ALA A 198 -23.59 -1.14 -8.41
N PRO A 199 -23.63 -2.35 -8.97
CA PRO A 199 -24.03 -3.53 -8.21
C PRO A 199 -22.98 -3.86 -7.14
N ALA A 200 -23.44 -4.34 -5.98
CA ALA A 200 -22.57 -4.88 -4.94
C ALA A 200 -21.93 -6.21 -5.37
N ASP A 201 -20.96 -6.67 -4.58
CA ASP A 201 -20.33 -7.99 -4.69
C ASP A 201 -19.64 -8.27 -6.03
N GLN A 202 -19.25 -7.22 -6.75
CA GLN A 202 -18.41 -7.35 -7.94
C GLN A 202 -16.96 -7.50 -7.53
N THR A 203 -16.29 -8.49 -8.12
CA THR A 203 -14.84 -8.62 -8.03
C THR A 203 -14.18 -7.86 -9.17
N PHE A 204 -13.06 -7.23 -8.88
CA PHE A 204 -12.25 -6.53 -9.86
C PHE A 204 -10.77 -6.71 -9.51
N GLY A 205 -9.90 -6.62 -10.51
CA GLY A 205 -8.46 -6.84 -10.36
C GLY A 205 -8.06 -8.30 -10.51
N GLY A 206 -6.94 -8.68 -9.88
CA GLY A 206 -6.40 -10.03 -9.98
C GLY A 206 -7.14 -11.06 -9.13
N ASP A 207 -6.54 -12.25 -9.06
CA ASP A 207 -6.95 -13.34 -8.15
C ASP A 207 -7.00 -12.86 -6.69
N PRO A 208 -7.68 -13.55 -5.76
CA PRO A 208 -7.57 -13.25 -4.33
C PRO A 208 -6.16 -13.55 -3.79
N PHE A 209 -5.79 -12.94 -2.67
CA PHE A 209 -4.60 -13.30 -1.92
C PHE A 209 -4.77 -14.72 -1.36
N THR A 210 -3.84 -15.59 -1.72
CA THR A 210 -3.79 -16.99 -1.29
C THR A 210 -2.54 -17.30 -0.46
N SER A 211 -1.68 -16.32 -0.25
CA SER A 211 -0.46 -16.42 0.55
C SER A 211 -0.12 -15.03 1.11
N PRO A 212 0.72 -14.98 2.16
CA PRO A 212 1.29 -13.72 2.65
C PRO A 212 2.34 -13.15 1.70
N GLU A 213 2.64 -13.80 0.58
CA GLU A 213 3.58 -13.26 -0.41
C GLU A 213 2.94 -12.04 -1.09
N LEU A 214 3.67 -10.94 -1.05
CA LEU A 214 3.30 -9.72 -1.73
C LEU A 214 3.38 -9.94 -3.25
N ARG A 215 2.53 -9.22 -3.97
CA ARG A 215 2.46 -9.37 -5.43
C ARG A 215 3.60 -8.62 -6.08
N SER A 216 4.54 -9.37 -6.62
CA SER A 216 5.56 -8.81 -7.50
C SER A 216 4.97 -8.45 -8.88
N HIS A 217 5.54 -7.45 -9.51
CA HIS A 217 5.25 -7.05 -10.88
C HIS A 217 6.53 -6.50 -11.54
N GLY A 218 6.51 -6.32 -12.85
CA GLY A 218 7.61 -5.70 -13.60
C GLY A 218 7.09 -4.74 -14.65
N HIS A 219 7.97 -3.90 -15.17
CA HIS A 219 7.66 -2.89 -16.17
C HIS A 219 8.39 -3.18 -17.48
N ALA A 220 7.73 -2.92 -18.59
CA ALA A 220 8.40 -2.86 -19.88
C ALA A 220 9.23 -1.58 -19.95
N PHE A 221 10.43 -1.68 -20.49
CA PHE A 221 11.24 -0.52 -20.81
C PHE A 221 11.93 -0.69 -22.16
N SER A 222 12.23 0.43 -22.81
CA SER A 222 13.02 0.47 -24.03
C SER A 222 14.15 1.47 -23.89
N SER A 223 15.25 1.20 -24.58
CA SER A 223 16.42 2.07 -24.62
C SER A 223 17.24 1.76 -25.88
N ALA A 224 18.40 2.40 -26.02
CA ALA A 224 19.28 2.20 -27.16
C ALA A 224 20.76 2.25 -26.75
N VAL A 225 21.57 1.47 -27.45
CA VAL A 225 23.03 1.56 -27.39
C VAL A 225 23.52 2.33 -28.62
N GLU A 226 24.24 3.42 -28.39
CA GLU A 226 24.88 4.18 -29.47
C GLU A 226 26.35 3.79 -29.62
N THR A 227 26.76 3.55 -30.86
CA THR A 227 28.15 3.28 -31.23
C THR A 227 28.63 4.40 -32.16
N PRO A 228 29.30 5.43 -31.64
CA PRO A 228 29.70 6.57 -32.44
C PRO A 228 30.82 6.22 -33.42
N SER A 229 30.83 6.88 -34.58
CA SER A 229 31.92 6.75 -35.55
C SER A 229 33.25 7.19 -34.94
N HIS A 230 34.30 6.44 -35.21
CA HIS A 230 35.69 6.84 -34.92
C HIS A 230 36.41 7.40 -36.16
N GLY A 231 35.67 7.76 -37.21
CA GLY A 231 36.24 8.43 -38.39
C GLY A 231 37.06 7.54 -39.32
N ILE A 232 36.85 6.22 -39.29
CA ILE A 232 37.53 5.28 -40.19
C ILE A 232 36.94 5.40 -41.60
N GLY A 233 37.67 6.05 -42.51
CA GLY A 233 37.30 6.23 -43.91
C GLY A 233 37.78 5.13 -44.86
N LEU A 234 38.11 3.94 -44.34
CA LEU A 234 38.59 2.82 -45.15
C LEU A 234 37.43 2.13 -45.87
N ALA A 235 37.71 1.50 -47.02
CA ALA A 235 36.74 0.67 -47.70
C ALA A 235 36.39 -0.55 -46.84
N GLY A 236 35.11 -0.92 -46.79
CA GLY A 236 34.67 -2.18 -46.16
C GLY A 236 35.30 -3.38 -46.89
N GLY A 237 35.76 -4.38 -46.14
CA GLY A 237 36.35 -5.59 -46.74
C GLY A 237 37.13 -6.45 -45.74
N CYS A 238 38.00 -7.32 -46.26
CA CYS A 238 38.69 -8.33 -45.47
C CYS A 238 39.96 -7.81 -44.76
N CYS A 239 40.46 -8.63 -43.82
CA CYS A 239 41.76 -8.57 -43.13
C CYS A 239 41.84 -7.78 -41.81
N GLY A 240 40.84 -6.97 -41.43
CA GLY A 240 40.68 -6.44 -40.07
C GLY A 240 39.20 -6.36 -39.70
N GLY A 241 38.77 -7.06 -38.65
CA GLY A 241 37.35 -7.25 -38.33
C GLY A 241 37.08 -7.49 -36.84
N GLY A 242 35.80 -7.67 -36.51
CA GLY A 242 35.33 -7.73 -35.12
C GLY A 242 35.07 -6.35 -34.50
N TYR A 243 35.12 -5.30 -35.30
CA TYR A 243 34.80 -3.94 -34.87
C TYR A 243 33.30 -3.74 -34.77
N ALA A 244 32.85 -3.00 -33.76
CA ALA A 244 31.47 -2.56 -33.64
C ALA A 244 31.10 -1.72 -34.88
N MET A 245 30.02 -2.10 -35.55
CA MET A 245 29.40 -1.26 -36.57
C MET A 245 28.87 0.03 -35.91
N GLN A 246 28.99 1.16 -36.60
CA GLN A 246 28.39 2.42 -36.15
C GLN A 246 26.86 2.35 -36.30
N GLY A 247 26.14 2.77 -35.27
CA GLY A 247 24.69 2.87 -35.30
C GLY A 247 24.07 3.06 -33.92
N THR A 248 22.74 3.16 -33.94
CA THR A 248 21.88 3.15 -32.75
C THR A 248 21.16 1.80 -32.73
N TYR A 249 21.34 1.05 -31.65
CA TYR A 249 20.75 -0.28 -31.46
C TYR A 249 19.67 -0.20 -30.40
N GLU A 250 18.42 -0.06 -30.83
CA GLU A 250 17.26 -0.04 -29.94
C GLU A 250 16.96 -1.45 -29.41
N PHE A 251 16.50 -1.51 -28.17
CA PHE A 251 16.05 -2.75 -27.54
C PHE A 251 14.93 -2.47 -26.54
N ALA A 252 14.18 -3.52 -26.24
CA ALA A 252 13.15 -3.51 -25.20
C ALA A 252 13.34 -4.74 -24.30
N SER A 253 13.07 -4.56 -23.02
CA SER A 253 13.15 -5.63 -22.01
C SER A 253 12.09 -5.40 -20.93
N MET A 254 12.01 -6.33 -19.99
CA MET A 254 11.22 -6.21 -18.77
C MET A 254 12.16 -6.02 -17.59
N THR A 255 11.75 -5.22 -16.62
CA THR A 255 12.42 -5.20 -15.33
C THR A 255 12.17 -6.51 -14.59
N GLU A 256 13.06 -6.87 -13.67
CA GLU A 256 12.81 -7.99 -12.77
C GLU A 256 11.58 -7.71 -11.88
N PRO A 257 10.83 -8.76 -11.48
CA PRO A 257 9.71 -8.61 -10.57
C PRO A 257 10.13 -7.98 -9.24
N SER A 258 9.37 -6.97 -8.80
CA SER A 258 9.52 -6.29 -7.52
C SER A 258 8.14 -5.93 -6.96
N GLU A 259 8.07 -5.62 -5.68
CA GLU A 259 6.83 -5.34 -4.95
C GLU A 259 6.85 -3.95 -4.32
N VAL A 260 5.66 -3.37 -4.19
CA VAL A 260 5.45 -2.07 -3.51
C VAL A 260 5.51 -2.23 -1.99
N ASP A 261 5.44 -3.46 -1.46
CA ASP A 261 5.43 -3.77 -0.03
C ASP A 261 4.33 -3.03 0.75
N ILE A 262 3.08 -3.12 0.26
CA ILE A 262 1.91 -2.61 0.99
C ILE A 262 1.63 -3.56 2.17
N PRO A 263 1.79 -3.12 3.43
CA PRO A 263 1.70 -4.02 4.57
C PRO A 263 0.24 -4.36 4.91
N MET A 264 0.01 -5.62 5.27
CA MET A 264 -1.33 -6.18 5.47
C MET A 264 -1.45 -6.84 6.83
N LEU A 265 -2.66 -6.75 7.41
CA LEU A 265 -3.12 -7.60 8.49
C LEU A 265 -4.31 -8.41 7.98
N VAL A 266 -4.21 -9.73 8.08
CA VAL A 266 -5.27 -10.64 7.66
C VAL A 266 -6.20 -10.88 8.84
N LEU A 267 -7.50 -10.61 8.67
CA LEU A 267 -8.52 -10.87 9.70
C LEU A 267 -9.66 -11.71 9.14
N LEU A 268 -10.24 -12.54 10.00
CA LEU A 268 -11.48 -13.24 9.69
C LEU A 268 -12.58 -12.21 9.36
N GLN A 269 -13.23 -12.37 8.22
CA GLN A 269 -14.43 -11.59 7.90
C GLN A 269 -15.67 -12.46 8.03
N CYS A 270 -16.67 -11.93 8.73
CA CYS A 270 -17.94 -12.60 8.93
C CYS A 270 -19.10 -11.77 8.38
N GLU A 271 -20.12 -12.48 7.92
CA GLU A 271 -21.42 -11.97 7.46
C GLU A 271 -22.48 -12.24 8.54
N LYS A 272 -23.27 -11.22 8.89
CA LYS A 272 -24.41 -11.37 9.80
C LYS A 272 -25.51 -12.19 9.14
N GLU A 273 -25.95 -13.26 9.80
CA GLU A 273 -27.10 -14.09 9.38
C GLU A 273 -28.43 -13.34 9.47
#